data_AF-A0AA37K5U1-F1
#
_entry.id   AF-A0AA37K5U1-F1
#
_cell.length_a   1.000
_cell.length_b   1.000
_cell.length_c   1.000
_cell.angle_alpha   90.00
_cell.angle_beta   90.00
_cell.angle_gamma   90.00
#
_symmetry.space_group_name_H-M   'P 1'
#
loop_
_entity.id
_entity.type
_entity.pdbx_description
1 polymer ?
#
loop_
_entity_poly.entity_id
_entity_poly.type
_entity_poly.pdbx_seq_one_letter_code
_entity_poly.pdbx_strand_id
1 'polypeptide(L)'
;MALTAMFLFPVIWEMSTTFTMRLLAIAACIGLIGVGLAPDFKDTWINRIHCGSAALTLLSSQLWVGCTSFWWVLIPVWLAFIVYTVIDMSKRLSGNIWQDFVSTKPMFWCEIAALSTTFGACGLAL
;
A
#
# COMPACT_ATOMS: atom_id res chain seq x y z
N MET A 1 10.01 2.07 -5.98
CA MET A 1 9.60 0.98 -5.07
C MET A 1 10.78 0.19 -4.53
N ALA A 2 11.64 -0.44 -5.33
CA ALA A 2 12.79 -1.20 -4.78
C ALA A 2 13.69 -0.41 -3.77
N LEU A 3 14.07 0.83 -4.09
CA LEU A 3 14.79 1.71 -3.15
C LEU A 3 13.98 2.00 -1.86
N THR A 4 12.69 2.27 -2.01
CA THR A 4 11.76 2.46 -0.88
C THR A 4 11.78 1.26 0.05
N ALA A 5 11.78 0.03 -0.48
CA ALA A 5 11.86 -1.18 0.32
C ALA A 5 13.17 -1.27 1.10
N MET A 6 14.31 -0.94 0.47
CA MET A 6 15.63 -1.00 1.11
C MET A 6 15.78 0.00 2.25
N PHE A 7 15.28 1.22 2.10
CA PHE A 7 15.35 2.24 3.16
C PHE A 7 14.31 2.02 4.25
N LEU A 8 13.15 1.46 3.91
CA LEU A 8 12.09 1.19 4.88
C LEU A 8 12.48 0.01 5.79
N PHE A 9 13.07 -1.06 5.22
CA PHE A 9 13.31 -2.33 5.90
C PHE A 9 14.00 -2.23 7.27
N PRO A 10 15.11 -1.49 7.47
CA PRO A 10 15.76 -1.38 8.78
C PRO A 10 14.81 -0.87 9.87
N VAL A 11 14.00 0.14 9.56
CA VAL A 11 13.07 0.76 10.52
C VAL A 11 11.93 -0.21 10.87
N ILE A 12 11.31 -0.84 9.87
CA ILE A 12 10.23 -1.82 10.11
C ILE A 12 10.75 -3.01 10.91
N TRP A 13 11.99 -3.42 10.64
CA TRP A 13 12.62 -4.56 11.28
C TRP A 13 12.85 -4.30 12.77
N GLU A 14 13.38 -3.14 13.13
CA GLU A 14 13.58 -2.73 14.53
C GLU A 14 12.26 -2.62 15.30
N MET A 15 11.22 -2.10 14.66
CA MET A 15 9.88 -1.99 15.24
C MET A 15 9.14 -3.33 15.36
N SER A 16 9.60 -4.38 14.66
CA SER A 16 8.95 -5.69 14.65
C SER A 16 9.33 -6.53 15.87
N THR A 17 8.57 -6.35 16.96
CA THR A 17 8.80 -7.01 18.26
C THR A 17 8.34 -8.47 18.29
N THR A 18 7.46 -8.89 17.37
CA THR A 18 6.93 -10.25 17.30
C THR A 18 7.35 -10.96 16.01
N PHE A 19 7.34 -12.30 16.04
CA PHE A 19 7.60 -13.12 14.84
C PHE A 19 6.64 -12.78 13.70
N THR A 20 5.35 -12.60 14.00
CA THR A 20 4.33 -12.21 13.02
C THR A 20 4.64 -10.89 12.36
N MET A 21 5.05 -9.87 13.12
CA MET A 21 5.43 -8.57 12.56
C MET A 21 6.64 -8.69 11.64
N ARG A 22 7.65 -9.49 12.02
CA ARG A 22 8.83 -9.71 11.17
C ARG A 22 8.48 -10.40 9.86
N LEU A 23 7.58 -11.39 9.90
CA LEU A 23 7.10 -12.06 8.69
C LEU A 23 6.34 -11.09 7.77
N LEU A 24 5.48 -10.24 8.35
CA LEU A 24 4.75 -9.22 7.60
C LEU A 24 5.68 -8.14 7.01
N ALA A 25 6.70 -7.72 7.75
CA ALA A 25 7.69 -6.75 7.28
C ALA A 25 8.50 -7.32 6.09
N ILE A 26 8.96 -8.57 6.18
CA ILE A 26 9.64 -9.27 5.08
C ILE A 26 8.71 -9.38 3.87
N ALA A 27 7.49 -9.85 4.06
CA ALA A 27 6.51 -10.00 2.98
C ALA A 27 6.19 -8.66 2.30
N ALA A 28 6.04 -7.59 3.08
CA ALA A 28 5.82 -6.25 2.58
C ALA A 28 6.99 -5.76 1.72
N CYS A 29 8.23 -5.92 2.19
CA CYS A 29 9.43 -5.52 1.46
C CYS A 29 9.66 -6.36 0.19
N ILE A 30 9.43 -7.68 0.24
CA ILE A 30 9.55 -8.56 -0.94
C ILE A 30 8.54 -8.15 -2.01
N GLY A 31 7.28 -7.92 -1.65
CA GLY A 31 6.29 -7.45 -2.62
C GLY A 31 6.67 -6.09 -3.21
N LEU A 32 7.30 -5.21 -2.42
CA LEU A 32 7.58 -3.83 -2.83
C LEU A 32 8.80 -3.79 -3.78
N ILE A 33 9.73 -4.72 -3.60
CA ILE A 33 10.76 -5.05 -4.58
C ILE A 33 10.12 -5.64 -5.85
N GLY A 34 9.20 -6.61 -5.72
CA GLY A 34 8.50 -7.23 -6.85
C GLY A 34 7.77 -6.24 -7.74
N VAL A 35 7.03 -5.28 -7.16
CA VAL A 35 6.40 -4.16 -7.85
C VAL A 35 7.43 -3.31 -8.59
N GLY A 36 8.59 -3.05 -7.98
CA GLY A 36 9.67 -2.26 -8.57
C GLY A 36 10.41 -2.96 -9.72
N LEU A 37 10.51 -4.29 -9.70
CA LEU A 37 11.20 -5.09 -10.72
C LEU A 37 10.31 -5.46 -11.91
N ALA A 38 8.98 -5.32 -11.79
CA ALA A 38 8.02 -5.57 -12.85
C ALA A 38 7.31 -4.27 -13.32
N PRO A 39 8.03 -3.26 -13.86
CA PRO A 39 7.43 -1.98 -14.22
C PRO A 39 6.64 -2.00 -15.55
N ASP A 40 6.84 -3.01 -16.41
CA ASP A 40 6.19 -3.09 -17.73
C ASP A 40 5.02 -4.07 -17.72
N PHE A 41 3.81 -3.56 -17.92
CA PHE A 41 2.56 -4.32 -17.81
C PHE A 41 2.12 -4.99 -19.13
N LYS A 42 2.91 -4.88 -20.19
CA LYS A 42 2.53 -5.36 -21.53
C LYS A 42 2.39 -6.87 -21.60
N ASP A 43 3.22 -7.61 -20.87
CA ASP A 43 3.13 -9.06 -20.79
C ASP A 43 2.15 -9.50 -19.70
N THR A 44 1.24 -10.42 -20.05
CA THR A 44 0.21 -10.93 -19.13
C THR A 44 0.83 -11.59 -17.90
N TRP A 45 2.00 -12.21 -18.07
CA TRP A 45 2.79 -12.80 -16.99
C TRP A 45 3.37 -11.74 -16.04
N ILE A 46 3.98 -10.69 -16.59
CA ILE A 46 4.56 -9.60 -15.79
C ILE A 46 3.47 -8.84 -15.05
N ASN A 47 2.32 -8.62 -15.69
CA ASN A 47 1.16 -8.00 -15.05
C ASN A 47 0.66 -8.82 -13.84
N ARG A 48 0.61 -10.16 -13.94
CA ARG A 48 0.25 -11.03 -12.81
C ARG A 48 1.26 -10.93 -11.67
N ILE A 49 2.56 -10.91 -11.98
CA ILE A 49 3.62 -10.73 -10.97
C ILE A 49 3.48 -9.37 -10.29
N HIS A 50 3.25 -8.31 -11.05
CA HIS A 50 3.09 -6.96 -10.50
C HIS A 50 1.88 -6.88 -9.59
N CYS A 51 0.69 -7.30 -10.06
CA CYS A 51 -0.52 -7.30 -9.24
C CYS A 51 -0.38 -8.18 -7.99
N GLY A 52 0.21 -9.37 -8.11
CA GLY A 52 0.46 -10.25 -6.98
C GLY A 52 1.42 -9.63 -5.95
N SER A 53 2.48 -8.98 -6.43
CA SER A 53 3.46 -8.28 -5.59
C SER A 53 2.84 -7.06 -4.91
N ALA A 54 2.03 -6.28 -5.62
CA ALA A 54 1.28 -5.15 -5.08
C ALA A 54 0.30 -5.61 -3.99
N ALA A 55 -0.47 -6.67 -4.25
CA ALA A 55 -1.38 -7.25 -3.26
C ALA A 55 -0.64 -7.74 -2.01
N LEU A 56 0.49 -8.45 -2.18
CA LEU A 56 1.33 -8.92 -1.08
C LEU A 56 1.82 -7.74 -0.23
N THR A 57 2.34 -6.68 -0.86
CA THR A 57 2.82 -5.49 -0.16
C THR A 57 1.71 -4.76 0.57
N LEU A 58 0.58 -4.51 -0.09
CA LEU A 58 -0.55 -3.79 0.49
C LEU A 58 -1.04 -4.54 1.72
N LEU A 59 -1.39 -5.82 1.59
CA LEU A 59 -1.92 -6.59 2.71
C LEU A 59 -0.91 -6.71 3.86
N SER A 60 0.34 -7.06 3.55
CA SER A 60 1.35 -7.28 4.59
C SER A 60 1.70 -6.00 5.33
N SER A 61 1.83 -4.86 4.62
CA SER A 61 2.12 -3.57 5.24
C SER A 61 0.97 -3.07 6.12
N GLN A 62 -0.28 -3.21 5.68
CA GLN A 62 -1.42 -2.73 6.47
C GLN A 62 -1.67 -3.60 7.70
N LEU A 63 -1.53 -4.92 7.57
CA LEU A 63 -1.56 -5.82 8.71
C LEU A 63 -0.42 -5.52 9.68
N TRP A 64 0.78 -5.21 9.17
CA TRP A 64 1.91 -4.82 10.00
C TRP A 64 1.61 -3.55 10.80
N VAL A 65 1.09 -2.48 10.17
CA VAL A 65 0.67 -1.25 10.86
C VAL A 65 -0.38 -1.56 11.93
N GLY A 66 -1.32 -2.45 11.64
CA GLY A 66 -2.32 -2.92 12.60
C GLY A 66 -1.75 -3.62 13.83
N CYS A 67 -0.55 -4.21 13.73
CA CYS A 67 0.16 -4.80 14.86
C CYS A 67 0.99 -3.79 15.66
N THR A 68 1.12 -2.54 15.21
CA THR A 68 1.84 -1.48 15.93
C THR A 68 0.93 -0.74 16.92
N SER A 69 1.53 -0.06 17.92
CA SER A 69 0.81 0.87 18.80
C SER A 69 0.17 2.05 18.06
N PHE A 70 0.58 2.30 16.81
CA PHE A 70 0.11 3.38 15.94
C PHE A 70 -0.93 2.91 14.91
N TRP A 71 -1.59 1.76 15.15
CA TRP A 71 -2.63 1.21 14.28
C TRP A 71 -3.72 2.23 13.90
N TRP A 72 -3.99 3.19 14.79
CA TRP A 72 -4.99 4.24 14.59
C TRP A 72 -4.70 5.12 13.36
N VAL A 73 -3.46 5.20 12.87
CA VAL A 73 -3.08 5.91 11.64
C VAL A 73 -3.79 5.35 10.40
N LEU A 74 -4.19 4.07 10.42
CA LEU A 74 -4.99 3.48 9.35
C LEU A 74 -6.31 4.25 9.14
N ILE A 75 -6.95 4.68 10.22
CA ILE A 75 -8.28 5.29 10.16
C ILE A 75 -8.28 6.59 9.33
N PRO A 76 -7.51 7.64 9.68
CA PRO A 76 -7.56 8.90 8.95
C PRO A 76 -7.08 8.74 7.50
N VAL A 77 -6.07 7.90 7.24
CA VAL A 77 -5.52 7.75 5.88
C VAL A 77 -6.48 7.00 4.96
N TRP A 78 -7.05 5.87 5.41
CA TRP A 78 -8.01 5.13 4.59
C TRP A 78 -9.34 5.88 4.44
N LEU A 79 -9.76 6.63 5.48
CA LEU A 79 -10.92 7.51 5.36
C LEU A 79 -10.67 8.61 4.32
N ALA A 80 -9.49 9.25 4.33
CA ALA A 80 -9.13 10.25 3.34
C ALA A 80 -9.13 9.68 1.92
N PHE A 81 -8.61 8.47 1.72
CA PHE A 81 -8.67 7.75 0.44
C PHE A 81 -10.11 7.52 -0.05
N ILE A 82 -11.00 7.05 0.83
CA ILE A 82 -12.41 6.81 0.50
C ILE A 82 -13.10 8.13 0.14
N VAL A 83 -12.95 9.15 0.99
CA VAL A 83 -13.57 10.48 0.76
C VAL A 83 -13.07 11.08 -0.54
N TYR A 84 -11.76 11.04 -0.80
CA TYR A 84 -11.18 11.52 -2.05
C TYR A 84 -11.79 10.81 -3.26
N THR A 85 -11.89 9.48 -3.20
CA THR A 85 -12.44 8.65 -4.28
C THR A 85 -13.90 8.99 -4.54
N VAL A 86 -14.72 9.09 -3.49
CA VAL A 86 -16.14 9.45 -3.61
C VAL A 86 -16.31 10.85 -4.20
N ILE A 87 -15.50 11.83 -3.77
CA ILE A 87 -15.54 13.18 -4.31
C ILE A 87 -15.14 13.19 -5.79
N ASP A 88 -14.06 12.50 -6.19
CA ASP A 88 -13.64 12.50 -7.59
C ASP A 88 -14.63 11.76 -8.50
N MET A 89 -15.24 10.68 -8.00
CA MET A 89 -16.35 10.00 -8.69
C MET A 89 -17.56 10.91 -8.83
N SER A 90 -17.93 11.69 -7.79
CA SER A 90 -19.10 12.58 -7.85
C SER A 90 -18.99 13.67 -8.92
N LYS A 91 -17.77 14.04 -9.32
CA LYS A 91 -17.50 15.00 -10.40
C LYS A 91 -17.68 14.40 -11.79
N ARG A 92 -17.74 13.07 -11.89
CA ARG A 92 -17.83 12.31 -13.13
C ARG A 92 -19.15 11.56 -13.11
N LEU A 93 -20.18 12.18 -13.67
CA LEU A 93 -21.52 11.60 -13.72
C LEU A 93 -21.71 10.90 -15.08
N SER A 94 -20.85 9.92 -15.37
CA SER A 94 -20.92 9.13 -16.62
C SER A 94 -22.08 8.14 -16.63
N GLY A 95 -22.77 7.96 -15.49
CA GLY A 95 -23.85 6.96 -15.33
C GLY A 95 -23.35 5.53 -15.13
N ASN A 96 -22.03 5.30 -15.17
CA ASN A 96 -21.40 4.01 -14.89
C ASN A 96 -20.38 4.15 -13.75
N ILE A 97 -20.83 3.78 -12.54
CA ILE A 97 -20.05 3.87 -11.29
C ILE A 97 -18.70 3.16 -11.41
N TRP A 98 -18.62 2.03 -12.12
CA TRP A 98 -17.37 1.30 -12.30
C TRP A 98 -16.36 2.09 -13.14
N GLN A 99 -16.82 2.70 -14.22
CA GLN A 99 -15.99 3.51 -15.10
C GLN A 99 -15.52 4.79 -14.39
N ASP A 100 -16.41 5.43 -13.63
CA ASP A 100 -16.09 6.59 -12.83
C ASP A 100 -15.05 6.25 -11.76
N PHE A 101 -15.20 5.11 -11.06
CA PHE A 101 -14.21 4.61 -10.11
C PHE A 101 -12.86 4.35 -10.76
N VAL A 102 -12.79 3.57 -11.84
CA VAL A 102 -11.51 3.26 -12.53
C VAL A 102 -10.82 4.53 -13.02
N SER A 103 -11.59 5.55 -13.44
CA SER A 103 -11.03 6.82 -13.91
C SER A 103 -10.32 7.63 -12.82
N THR A 104 -10.65 7.41 -11.54
CA THR A 104 -9.95 8.04 -10.40
C THR A 104 -8.54 7.49 -10.17
N LYS A 105 -8.13 6.43 -10.90
CA LYS A 105 -6.89 5.68 -10.67
C LYS A 105 -6.79 5.16 -9.23
N PRO A 106 -7.79 4.37 -8.78
CA PRO A 106 -7.92 3.98 -7.37
C PRO A 106 -6.73 3.13 -6.89
N MET A 107 -6.13 2.34 -7.78
CA MET A 107 -4.95 1.52 -7.46
C MET A 107 -3.74 2.37 -7.08
N PHE A 108 -3.49 3.46 -7.82
CA PHE A 108 -2.41 4.40 -7.49
C PHE A 108 -2.63 5.06 -6.13
N TRP A 109 -3.83 5.58 -5.88
CA TRP A 109 -4.14 6.23 -4.60
C TRP A 109 -4.15 5.25 -3.42
N CYS A 110 -4.52 3.99 -3.65
CA CYS A 110 -4.42 2.92 -2.66
C CYS A 110 -2.96 2.65 -2.27
N GLU A 111 -2.04 2.60 -3.24
CA GLU A 111 -0.60 2.48 -2.96
C GLU A 111 -0.06 3.67 -2.16
N ILE A 112 -0.45 4.90 -2.52
CA ILE A 112 -0.07 6.09 -1.76
C ILE A 112 -0.60 6.02 -0.33
N ALA A 113 -1.88 5.65 -0.14
CA ALA A 113 -2.46 5.48 1.19
C ALA A 113 -1.70 4.45 2.02
N ALA A 114 -1.39 3.29 1.45
CA ALA A 114 -0.66 2.22 2.13
C ALA A 114 0.79 2.59 2.49
N LEU A 115 1.48 3.33 1.62
CA LEU A 115 2.79 3.88 1.92
C LEU A 115 2.69 4.94 3.03
N SER A 116 1.74 5.86 2.93
CA SER A 116 1.51 6.91 3.93
C SER A 116 1.20 6.35 5.31
N THR A 117 0.39 5.29 5.44
CA THR A 117 0.13 4.64 6.73
C THR A 117 1.39 4.00 7.30
N THR A 118 2.16 3.29 6.46
CA THR A 118 3.36 2.58 6.90
C THR A 118 4.45 3.57 7.33
N PHE A 119 4.73 4.60 6.54
CA PHE A 119 5.68 5.64 6.88
C PHE A 119 5.20 6.50 8.06
N GLY A 120 3.91 6.79 8.14
CA GLY A 120 3.33 7.50 9.28
C GLY A 120 3.51 6.75 10.59
N ALA A 121 3.23 5.43 10.59
CA ALA A 121 3.46 4.58 11.76
C ALA A 121 4.94 4.52 12.16
N CYS A 122 5.86 4.46 11.18
CA CYS A 122 7.30 4.49 11.45
C CYS A 122 7.76 5.84 12.01
N GLY A 123 7.28 6.96 11.44
CA GLY A 123 7.66 8.31 11.85
C GLY A 123 7.15 8.70 13.24
N LEU A 124 6.04 8.12 13.69
CA LEU A 124 5.54 8.32 15.06
C LEU A 124 6.28 7.49 16.12
N ALA A 125 7.09 6.52 15.69
CA ALA A 125 7.86 5.65 16.56
C ALA A 125 9.28 6.15 16.87
N LEU A 126 9.75 7.18 16.14
CA LEU A 126 11.03 7.87 16.31
C LEU A 126 10.88 9.07 17.24
#